data_AF-A0A183DWJ2-F1
#
_entry.id   AF-A0A183DWJ2-F1
#
_cell.length_a   1.000
_cell.length_b   1.000
_cell.length_c   1.000
_cell.angle_alpha   90.00
_cell.angle_beta   90.00
_cell.angle_gamma   90.00
#
_symmetry.space_group_name_H-M   'P 1'
#
loop_
_entity.id
_entity.type
_entity.pdbx_description
1 polymer ?
#
loop_
_entity_poly.entity_id
_entity_poly.type
_entity_poly.pdbx_seq_one_letter_code
_entity_poly.pdbx_strand_id
1 'polypeptide(L)'
;MEFLDMSGPSNSEQLGTDVARLHLHNKLQMEASREADSRITSTAKQLEPKTGDRELPSLWSQLERKIPEYFKDCEIFPSLLHGDLWSGNYSFSKDGPVLFDPASFYGHSEYEFGILTMFGGFSQQFHAAYHKLIPKAKGFEQRVLLYQLFHHLNHWFVFFIYS
;
A
#
# COMPACT_ATOMS: atom_id res chain seq x y z
N MET A 1 -28.39 -11.38 -11.84
CA MET A 1 -27.20 -10.69 -11.33
C MET A 1 -27.71 -9.87 -10.15
N GLU A 2 -27.44 -10.30 -8.92
CA GLU A 2 -27.78 -9.49 -7.74
C GLU A 2 -26.75 -8.35 -7.67
N PHE A 3 -27.21 -7.11 -7.73
CA PHE A 3 -26.36 -5.96 -7.48
C PHE A 3 -26.15 -5.86 -5.97
N LEU A 4 -24.90 -5.74 -5.54
CA LEU A 4 -24.60 -5.44 -4.14
C LEU A 4 -25.04 -4.00 -3.87
N ASP A 5 -25.90 -3.81 -2.87
CA ASP A 5 -26.29 -2.48 -2.41
C ASP A 5 -25.14 -1.85 -1.62
N MET A 6 -24.51 -0.84 -2.21
CA MET A 6 -23.38 -0.10 -1.67
C MET A 6 -23.81 1.23 -0.99
N SER A 7 -25.08 1.36 -0.62
CA SER A 7 -25.62 2.51 0.13
C SER A 7 -25.63 2.29 1.66
N GLY A 8 -24.82 1.34 2.14
CA GLY A 8 -24.69 1.07 3.57
C GLY A 8 -24.10 2.24 4.36
N PRO A 9 -24.33 2.29 5.68
CA PRO A 9 -23.73 3.32 6.52
C PRO A 9 -22.21 3.19 6.54
N SER A 10 -21.51 4.33 6.61
CA SER A 10 -20.05 4.33 6.77
C SER A 10 -19.64 3.59 8.03
N ASN A 11 -18.67 2.69 7.91
CA ASN A 11 -18.06 1.97 9.03
C ASN A 11 -16.55 1.90 8.87
N SER A 12 -15.90 3.06 8.95
CA SER A 12 -14.45 3.17 8.77
C SER A 12 -13.63 2.41 9.82
N GLU A 13 -14.15 2.26 11.05
CA GLU A 13 -13.49 1.47 12.10
C GLU A 13 -13.42 -0.01 11.73
N GLN A 14 -14.53 -0.58 11.25
CA GLN A 14 -14.56 -1.95 10.76
C GLN A 14 -13.63 -2.13 9.56
N LEU A 15 -13.66 -1.20 8.60
CA LEU A 15 -12.75 -1.22 7.44
C LEU A 15 -11.27 -1.27 7.88
N GLY A 16 -10.87 -0.45 8.84
CA GLY A 16 -9.49 -0.46 9.36
C GLY A 16 -9.11 -1.77 10.05
N THR A 17 -10.06 -2.33 10.81
CA THR A 17 -9.88 -3.64 11.46
C THR A 17 -9.73 -4.76 10.44
N ASP A 18 -10.55 -4.78 9.40
CA ASP A 18 -10.58 -5.86 8.41
C ASP A 18 -9.36 -5.81 7.49
N VAL A 19 -8.88 -4.62 7.09
CA VAL A 19 -7.62 -4.47 6.36
C VAL A 19 -6.41 -4.91 7.21
N ALA A 20 -6.38 -4.59 8.50
CA ALA A 20 -5.32 -5.08 9.38
C ALA A 20 -5.33 -6.61 9.53
N ARG A 21 -6.52 -7.23 9.62
CA ARG A 21 -6.66 -8.69 9.66
C ARG A 21 -6.20 -9.34 8.37
N LEU A 22 -6.51 -8.73 7.21
CA LEU A 22 -6.03 -9.18 5.91
C LEU A 22 -4.48 -9.19 5.87
N HIS A 23 -3.85 -8.11 6.34
CA HIS A 23 -2.39 -8.01 6.35
C HIS A 23 -1.74 -9.02 7.32
N LEU A 24 -2.36 -9.25 8.48
CA LEU A 24 -1.91 -10.24 9.46
C LEU A 24 -2.18 -11.69 9.05
N HIS A 25 -3.04 -11.93 8.06
CA HIS A 25 -3.47 -13.26 7.67
C HIS A 25 -2.29 -14.19 7.41
N ASN A 26 -1.31 -13.73 6.64
CA ASN A 26 -0.13 -14.54 6.34
C ASN A 26 0.85 -14.59 7.49
N LYS A 27 0.98 -13.55 8.33
CA LYS A 27 1.86 -13.64 9.51
C LYS A 27 1.44 -14.81 10.39
N LEU A 28 0.13 -14.93 10.62
CA LEU A 28 -0.47 -16.03 11.37
C LEU A 28 -0.29 -17.39 10.68
N GLN A 29 -0.32 -17.42 9.33
CA GLN A 29 -0.06 -18.65 8.57
C GLN A 29 1.44 -18.99 8.42
N MET A 30 2.32 -17.99 8.46
CA MET A 30 3.76 -18.14 8.27
C MET A 30 4.52 -18.45 9.55
N GLU A 31 3.99 -18.03 10.70
CA GLU A 31 4.31 -18.64 11.99
C GLU A 31 4.09 -20.17 11.96
N ALA A 32 3.30 -20.67 10.99
CA ALA A 32 3.17 -22.09 10.66
C ALA A 32 3.94 -22.59 9.40
N SER A 33 4.49 -21.71 8.52
CA SER A 33 5.27 -22.11 7.32
C SER A 33 5.96 -20.92 6.60
N ARG A 34 7.29 -20.86 6.50
CA ARG A 34 8.10 -19.72 5.95
C ARG A 34 8.14 -19.72 4.41
N GLU A 35 7.88 -18.63 3.65
CA GLU A 35 8.83 -17.62 3.06
C GLU A 35 8.12 -16.70 2.00
N ALA A 36 8.60 -15.46 1.72
CA ALA A 36 8.62 -14.78 0.36
C ALA A 36 9.07 -13.28 0.34
N ASP A 37 9.58 -12.81 -0.83
CA ASP A 37 10.39 -11.57 -1.09
C ASP A 37 9.96 -10.69 -2.34
N SER A 38 10.57 -9.49 -2.54
CA SER A 38 9.95 -8.21 -3.06
C SER A 38 9.89 -7.80 -4.58
N ARG A 39 9.00 -6.82 -4.93
CA ARG A 39 8.69 -6.22 -6.28
C ARG A 39 9.29 -4.83 -6.62
N ILE A 40 9.99 -4.15 -5.71
CA ILE A 40 10.24 -2.69 -5.82
C ILE A 40 11.23 -2.31 -6.95
N THR A 41 12.23 -3.15 -7.22
CA THR A 41 13.33 -2.83 -8.14
C THR A 41 12.91 -2.78 -9.63
N SER A 42 11.81 -3.41 -10.02
CA SER A 42 11.42 -3.52 -11.44
C SER A 42 10.86 -2.23 -12.03
N THR A 43 10.09 -1.45 -11.26
CA THR A 43 9.36 -0.28 -11.79
C THR A 43 10.28 0.91 -12.08
N ALA A 44 11.27 1.16 -11.22
CA ALA A 44 12.17 2.30 -11.40
C ALA A 44 13.04 2.18 -12.66
N LYS A 45 13.52 0.97 -12.98
CA LYS A 45 14.32 0.70 -14.19
C LYS A 45 13.57 0.95 -15.49
N GLN A 46 12.23 0.92 -15.47
CA GLN A 46 11.42 1.15 -16.68
C GLN A 46 11.22 2.63 -17.02
N LEU A 47 11.56 3.54 -16.10
CA LEU A 47 11.36 4.99 -16.24
C LEU A 47 12.56 5.72 -16.86
N GLU A 48 13.76 5.12 -16.81
CA GLU A 48 15.02 5.77 -17.20
C GLU A 48 15.14 6.29 -18.65
N PRO A 49 14.42 5.79 -19.70
CA PRO A 49 14.60 6.34 -21.04
C PRO A 49 13.58 7.39 -21.49
N LYS A 50 12.49 7.66 -20.75
CA LYS A 50 11.31 8.35 -21.33
C LYS A 50 11.07 9.79 -20.86
N THR A 51 11.74 10.27 -19.81
CA THR A 51 11.31 11.48 -19.10
C THR A 51 11.98 12.78 -19.57
N GLY A 52 13.14 12.71 -20.24
CA GLY A 52 13.97 13.89 -20.55
C GLY A 52 14.51 14.65 -19.33
N ASP A 53 14.14 14.21 -18.11
CA ASP A 53 14.53 14.78 -16.83
C ASP A 53 15.95 14.31 -16.49
N ARG A 54 16.89 15.25 -16.42
CA ARG A 54 18.29 14.98 -16.13
C ARG A 54 18.58 14.85 -14.63
N GLU A 55 17.67 15.30 -13.77
CA GLU A 55 17.84 15.28 -12.32
C GLU A 55 17.27 13.98 -11.72
N LEU A 56 16.17 13.46 -12.27
CA LEU A 56 15.51 12.25 -11.79
C LEU A 56 16.46 11.04 -11.64
N PRO A 57 17.36 10.71 -12.60
CA PRO A 57 18.30 9.60 -12.44
C PRO A 57 19.30 9.81 -11.30
N SER A 58 19.75 11.06 -11.09
CA SER A 58 20.68 11.42 -10.01
C SER A 58 20.01 11.32 -8.65
N LEU A 59 18.79 11.84 -8.51
CA LEU A 59 17.99 11.76 -7.29
C LEU A 59 17.62 10.30 -6.97
N TRP A 60 17.23 9.53 -7.97
CA TRP A 60 16.96 8.09 -7.82
C TRP A 60 18.20 7.34 -7.31
N SER A 61 19.36 7.54 -7.95
CA SER A 61 20.62 6.91 -7.53
C SER A 61 21.01 7.27 -6.08
N GLN A 62 20.72 8.49 -5.63
CA GLN A 62 20.96 8.90 -4.25
C GLN A 62 19.98 8.23 -3.28
N LEU A 63 18.70 8.15 -3.64
CA LEU A 63 17.67 7.51 -2.84
C LEU A 63 17.89 6.01 -2.73
N GLU A 64 18.20 5.33 -3.84
CA GLU A 64 18.42 3.89 -3.92
C GLU A 64 19.49 3.44 -2.91
N ARG A 65 20.57 4.22 -2.74
CA ARG A 65 21.60 3.96 -1.73
C ARG A 65 21.11 4.07 -0.29
N LYS A 66 20.08 4.87 -0.03
CA LYS A 66 19.47 5.08 1.29
C LYS A 66 18.30 4.13 1.57
N ILE A 67 17.72 3.49 0.55
CA ILE A 67 16.58 2.57 0.71
C ILE A 67 16.85 1.53 1.83
N PRO A 68 17.99 0.82 1.87
CA PRO A 68 18.24 -0.16 2.91
C PRO A 68 18.20 0.40 4.35
N GLU A 69 18.56 1.67 4.53
CA GLU A 69 18.58 2.32 5.85
C GLU A 69 17.18 2.48 6.45
N TYR A 70 16.14 2.66 5.62
CA TYR A 70 14.75 2.78 6.07
C TYR A 70 14.17 1.46 6.62
N PHE A 71 14.80 0.32 6.31
CA PHE A 71 14.32 -1.02 6.66
C PHE A 71 15.21 -1.77 7.66
N LYS A 72 16.38 -1.23 8.03
CA LYS A 72 17.39 -1.92 8.84
C LYS A 72 16.88 -2.52 10.16
N ASP A 73 15.94 -1.83 10.83
CA ASP A 73 15.34 -2.26 12.10
C ASP A 73 13.83 -2.50 11.97
N CYS A 74 13.37 -2.81 10.75
CA CYS A 74 11.97 -3.05 10.44
C CYS A 74 11.76 -4.55 10.23
N GLU A 75 10.99 -5.19 11.11
CA GLU A 75 10.54 -6.56 10.85
C GLU A 75 9.48 -6.53 9.74
N ILE A 76 9.78 -7.16 8.61
CA ILE A 76 8.87 -7.26 7.48
C ILE A 76 8.38 -8.69 7.38
N PHE A 77 7.06 -8.85 7.35
CA PHE A 77 6.40 -10.11 7.00
C PHE A 77 5.54 -9.87 5.75
N PRO A 78 5.48 -10.84 4.81
CA PRO A 78 4.72 -10.67 3.60
C PRO A 78 3.22 -10.70 3.92
N SER A 79 2.59 -9.54 3.83
CA SER A 79 1.16 -9.30 4.02
C SER A 79 0.44 -9.39 2.68
N LEU A 80 -0.77 -9.94 2.65
CA LEU A 80 -1.61 -9.91 1.46
C LEU A 80 -2.16 -8.48 1.33
N LEU A 81 -1.69 -7.74 0.34
CA LEU A 81 -2.10 -6.36 0.10
C LEU A 81 -3.26 -6.31 -0.90
N HIS A 82 -4.10 -5.29 -0.77
CA HIS A 82 -5.02 -4.91 -1.83
C HIS A 82 -4.23 -4.35 -3.03
N GLY A 83 -3.21 -3.53 -2.74
CA GLY A 83 -2.23 -3.03 -3.72
C GLY A 83 -2.70 -1.82 -4.54
N ASP A 84 -3.98 -1.44 -4.40
CA ASP A 84 -4.59 -0.27 -5.04
C ASP A 84 -5.71 0.32 -4.15
N LEU A 85 -5.55 0.31 -2.82
CA LEU A 85 -6.62 0.72 -1.91
C LEU A 85 -6.67 2.24 -1.72
N TRP A 86 -7.32 2.95 -2.65
CA TRP A 86 -7.66 4.37 -2.51
C TRP A 86 -9.16 4.55 -2.33
N SER A 87 -9.61 5.79 -2.08
CA SER A 87 -11.02 6.08 -1.76
C SER A 87 -12.05 5.73 -2.85
N GLY A 88 -11.60 5.46 -4.08
CA GLY A 88 -12.46 4.98 -5.16
C GLY A 88 -12.66 3.45 -5.15
N ASN A 89 -11.80 2.70 -4.46
CA ASN A 89 -11.76 1.23 -4.50
C ASN A 89 -12.36 0.58 -3.24
N TYR A 90 -13.13 1.33 -2.46
CA TYR A 90 -13.94 0.77 -1.38
C TYR A 90 -15.27 1.49 -1.26
N SER A 91 -16.28 0.79 -0.72
CA SER A 91 -17.53 1.39 -0.27
C SER A 91 -18.15 0.55 0.86
N PHE A 92 -19.35 0.91 1.32
CA PHE A 92 -20.04 0.23 2.41
C PHE A 92 -21.35 -0.36 1.93
N SER A 93 -21.54 -1.65 2.19
CA SER A 93 -22.83 -2.31 2.05
C SER A 93 -23.51 -2.40 3.40
N LYS A 94 -24.77 -2.86 3.42
CA LYS A 94 -25.48 -3.20 4.67
C LYS A 94 -24.74 -4.24 5.52
N ASP A 95 -23.93 -5.09 4.90
CA ASP A 95 -23.21 -6.19 5.54
C ASP A 95 -21.79 -5.77 6.00
N GLY A 96 -21.36 -4.56 5.62
CA GLY A 96 -20.07 -3.99 6.02
C GLY A 96 -19.25 -3.44 4.85
N PRO A 97 -17.97 -3.13 5.08
CA PRO A 97 -17.06 -2.63 4.06
C PRO A 97 -16.86 -3.62 2.92
N VAL A 98 -16.73 -3.11 1.71
CA VAL A 98 -16.45 -3.90 0.50
C VAL A 98 -15.31 -3.23 -0.25
N LEU A 99 -14.35 -4.04 -0.71
CA LEU A 99 -13.19 -3.61 -1.49
C LEU A 99 -13.35 -4.04 -2.95
N PHE A 100 -12.84 -3.25 -3.88
CA PHE A 100 -12.98 -3.45 -5.33
C PHE A 100 -11.66 -3.26 -6.07
N ASP A 101 -11.55 -3.85 -7.25
CA ASP A 101 -10.44 -3.67 -8.19
C ASP A 101 -9.04 -3.87 -7.56
N PRO A 102 -8.79 -5.03 -6.93
CA PRO A 102 -7.51 -5.29 -6.29
C PRO A 102 -6.38 -5.47 -7.31
N ALA A 103 -5.22 -4.90 -6.99
CA ALA A 103 -3.94 -5.21 -7.62
C ALA A 103 -3.08 -6.09 -6.68
N SER A 104 -3.70 -7.11 -6.09
CA SER A 104 -3.15 -7.83 -4.94
C SER A 104 -1.79 -8.47 -5.17
N PHE A 105 -0.95 -8.37 -4.15
CA PHE A 105 0.33 -9.07 -4.07
C PHE A 105 0.76 -9.21 -2.61
N TYR A 106 1.78 -10.04 -2.38
CA TYR A 106 2.41 -10.17 -1.08
C TYR A 106 3.53 -9.15 -0.91
N GLY A 107 3.48 -8.35 0.15
CA GLY A 107 4.47 -7.30 0.40
C GLY A 107 4.47 -6.78 1.84
N HIS A 108 5.23 -5.73 2.10
CA HIS A 108 5.24 -5.08 3.40
C HIS A 108 3.90 -4.35 3.64
N SER A 109 3.26 -4.56 4.79
CA SER A 109 1.95 -3.96 5.10
C SER A 109 1.91 -2.42 5.00
N GLU A 110 3.04 -1.75 5.25
CA GLU A 110 3.12 -0.29 5.13
C GLU A 110 3.06 0.19 3.67
N TYR A 111 3.23 -0.69 2.67
CA TYR A 111 3.05 -0.35 1.26
C TYR A 111 1.64 0.19 0.99
N GLU A 112 0.61 -0.45 1.55
CA GLU A 112 -0.79 -0.05 1.35
C GLU A 112 -1.00 1.41 1.80
N PHE A 113 -0.28 1.86 2.83
CA PHE A 113 -0.36 3.24 3.30
C PHE A 113 0.15 4.26 2.29
N GLY A 114 1.06 3.87 1.39
CA GLY A 114 1.52 4.73 0.31
C GLY A 114 0.36 5.21 -0.57
N ILE A 115 -0.55 4.30 -0.96
CA ILE A 115 -1.71 4.66 -1.78
C ILE A 115 -2.90 5.17 -0.95
N LEU A 116 -3.15 4.58 0.23
CA LEU A 116 -4.21 5.03 1.16
C LEU A 116 -4.10 6.52 1.46
N THR A 117 -2.87 7.04 1.65
CA THR A 117 -2.66 8.46 1.99
C THR A 117 -2.50 9.37 0.78
N MET A 118 -2.23 8.83 -0.41
CA MET A 118 -1.96 9.62 -1.61
C MET A 118 -3.17 10.42 -2.09
N PHE A 119 -4.36 9.82 -2.04
CA PHE A 119 -5.62 10.45 -2.48
C PHE A 119 -6.56 10.77 -1.31
N GLY A 120 -6.16 10.42 -0.08
CA GLY A 120 -6.97 10.61 1.11
C GLY A 120 -8.22 9.73 1.15
N GLY A 121 -9.23 10.17 1.91
CA GLY A 121 -10.51 9.48 2.03
C GLY A 121 -10.57 8.37 3.09
N PHE A 122 -9.54 8.20 3.91
CA PHE A 122 -9.57 7.34 5.10
C PHE A 122 -9.65 8.19 6.37
N SER A 123 -10.54 7.82 7.28
CA SER A 123 -10.80 8.58 8.50
C SER A 123 -9.82 8.24 9.62
N GLN A 124 -9.76 9.08 10.66
CA GLN A 124 -8.94 8.79 11.83
C GLN A 124 -9.37 7.48 12.53
N GLN A 125 -10.66 7.13 12.47
CA GLN A 125 -11.19 5.89 13.02
C GLN A 125 -10.60 4.66 12.29
N PHE A 126 -10.46 4.73 10.96
CA PHE A 126 -9.78 3.68 10.19
C PHE A 126 -8.33 3.50 10.66
N HIS A 127 -7.56 4.60 10.71
CA HIS A 127 -6.16 4.55 11.11
C HIS A 127 -5.98 4.03 12.55
N ALA A 128 -6.84 4.48 13.48
CA ALA A 128 -6.81 4.04 14.87
C ALA A 128 -7.13 2.54 15.00
N ALA A 129 -8.16 2.06 14.29
CA ALA A 129 -8.54 0.65 14.30
C ALA A 129 -7.46 -0.25 13.70
N TYR A 130 -6.88 0.15 12.57
CA TYR A 130 -5.78 -0.58 11.93
C TYR A 130 -4.57 -0.67 12.87
N HIS A 131 -4.12 0.47 13.40
CA HIS A 131 -2.90 0.53 14.22
C HIS A 131 -3.05 -0.04 15.63
N LYS A 132 -4.29 -0.30 16.07
CA LYS A 132 -4.56 -1.09 17.27
C LYS A 132 -4.11 -2.55 17.09
N LEU A 133 -4.19 -3.09 15.88
CA LEU A 133 -3.76 -4.45 15.55
C LEU A 133 -2.32 -4.51 15.01
N ILE A 134 -1.92 -3.52 14.20
CA ILE A 134 -0.57 -3.42 13.65
C ILE A 134 0.05 -2.06 14.05
N PRO A 135 0.72 -1.99 15.21
CA PRO A 135 1.35 -0.76 15.68
C PRO A 135 2.36 -0.21 14.66
N LYS A 136 2.46 1.11 14.57
CA LYS A 136 3.44 1.77 13.70
C LYS A 136 4.86 1.40 14.17
N ALA A 137 5.65 0.80 13.29
CA ALA A 137 7.07 0.58 13.55
C ALA A 137 7.83 1.92 13.49
N LYS A 138 9.00 1.97 14.13
CA LYS A 138 9.90 3.13 14.01
C LYS A 138 10.22 3.38 12.54
N GLY A 139 10.11 4.62 12.09
CA GLY A 139 10.35 4.98 10.69
C GLY A 139 9.14 4.81 9.75
N PHE A 140 7.96 4.46 10.28
CA PHE A 140 6.73 4.25 9.50
C PHE A 140 6.46 5.40 8.53
N GLU A 141 6.44 6.65 9.02
CA GLU A 141 6.10 7.81 8.18
C GLU A 141 7.08 7.99 7.02
N GLN A 142 8.38 7.74 7.24
CA GLN A 142 9.39 7.82 6.19
C GLN A 142 9.22 6.72 5.13
N ARG A 143 8.85 5.51 5.56
CA ARG A 143 8.56 4.41 4.63
C ARG A 143 7.27 4.63 3.85
N VAL A 144 6.24 5.19 4.48
CA VAL A 144 5.01 5.60 3.78
C VAL A 144 5.32 6.62 2.68
N LEU A 145 6.15 7.63 2.95
CA LEU A 145 6.59 8.59 1.92
C LEU A 145 7.36 7.89 0.78
N LEU A 146 8.21 6.92 1.09
CA LEU A 146 8.91 6.12 0.09
C LEU A 146 7.94 5.29 -0.78
N TYR A 147 6.93 4.68 -0.18
CA TYR A 147 5.89 3.94 -0.92
C TYR A 147 4.97 4.87 -1.73
N GLN A 148 4.65 6.04 -1.19
CA GLN A 148 3.88 7.05 -1.92
C GLN A 148 4.65 7.53 -3.16
N LEU A 149 5.97 7.72 -3.08
CA LEU A 149 6.81 8.02 -4.25
C LEU A 149 6.69 6.91 -5.30
N PHE A 150 6.71 5.63 -4.90
CA PHE A 150 6.50 4.52 -5.83
C PHE A 150 5.13 4.61 -6.53
N HIS A 151 4.05 4.89 -5.79
CA HIS A 151 2.73 5.07 -6.38
C HIS A 151 2.65 6.28 -7.32
N HIS A 152 3.28 7.41 -6.98
CA HIS A 152 3.39 8.56 -7.88
C HIS A 152 4.09 8.18 -9.19
N LEU A 153 5.20 7.45 -9.13
CA LEU A 153 5.92 6.99 -10.33
C LEU A 153 5.09 6.01 -11.15
N ASN A 154 4.37 5.09 -10.50
CA ASN A 154 3.50 4.12 -11.17
C ASN A 154 2.29 4.80 -11.84
N HIS A 155 1.59 5.71 -11.14
CA HIS A 155 0.53 6.52 -11.72
C HIS A 155 1.06 7.35 -12.89
N TRP A 156 2.22 7.97 -12.73
CA TRP A 156 2.82 8.75 -13.81
C TRP A 156 3.09 7.88 -15.05
N PHE A 157 3.62 6.67 -14.87
CA PHE A 157 3.84 5.72 -15.96
C PHE A 157 2.54 5.28 -16.65
N VAL A 158 1.54 4.86 -15.87
CA VAL A 158 0.27 4.37 -16.42
C VAL A 158 -0.51 5.49 -17.13
N PHE A 159 -0.54 6.70 -16.57
CA PHE A 159 -1.39 7.78 -17.07
C PHE A 159 -0.72 8.76 -18.05
N PHE A 160 0.61 8.87 -18.09
CA PHE A 160 1.29 9.84 -18.97
C PHE A 160 2.15 9.21 -20.08
N ILE A 161 2.56 7.95 -19.95
CA ILE A 161 3.41 7.28 -20.96
C ILE A 161 2.60 6.45 -21.96
N TYR A 162 1.39 6.02 -21.61
CA TYR A 162 0.48 5.25 -22.48
C TYR A 162 -0.74 6.04 -22.97
N SER A 163 -0.78 7.35 -22.70
CA SER A 163 -1.83 8.29 -23.13
C SER A 163 -1.42 9.07 -24.38
#